data_AF-F9ZSS3-F1
#
_entry.id   AF-F9ZSS3-F1
#
_cell.length_a   1.000
_cell.length_b   1.000
_cell.length_c   1.000
_cell.angle_alpha   90.00
_cell.angle_beta   90.00
_cell.angle_gamma   90.00
#
_symmetry.space_group_name_H-M   'P 1'
#
loop_
_entity.id
_entity.type
_entity.pdbx_description
1 polymer ?
#
loop_
_entity_poly.entity_id
_entity_poly.type
_entity_poly.pdbx_seq_one_letter_code
_entity_poly.pdbx_strand_id
1 'polypeptide(L)'
;MSPDRRRLIPFLALLAGVFLASAQGAVAPTDAGLGKGPIHISADSLAAQNKPQQQAVYTGKVVMTQGDIVIHAEKLTIDARQGKVEVATAVGSPVTFTMSSAQRHGYGNTLVYRPGSGEIVLTGNAHLWQGPNEVSGQQVIYHLDDQRTSVSAAPGGRVQSVFYPGTVKTASSPGGKP
;
A
#
# COMPACT_ATOMS: atom_id res chain seq x y z
N MET A 1 -14.91 -24.50 -73.72
CA MET A 1 -16.14 -23.83 -74.18
C MET A 1 -16.46 -22.73 -73.18
N SER A 2 -15.94 -21.53 -73.41
CA SER A 2 -16.32 -20.32 -72.67
C SER A 2 -17.62 -19.76 -73.26
N PRO A 3 -18.44 -19.07 -72.47
CA PRO A 3 -18.73 -17.68 -72.77
C PRO A 3 -18.60 -16.85 -71.48
N ASP A 4 -17.74 -15.85 -71.40
CA ASP A 4 -17.74 -14.51 -72.01
C ASP A 4 -18.63 -13.47 -71.30
N ARG A 5 -18.02 -12.29 -71.14
CA ARG A 5 -18.29 -11.20 -70.18
C ARG A 5 -19.38 -10.23 -70.64
N ARG A 6 -20.05 -9.55 -69.70
CA ARG A 6 -20.53 -8.12 -69.72
C ARG A 6 -21.52 -7.92 -68.55
N ARG A 7 -21.66 -6.80 -67.82
CA ARG A 7 -20.98 -5.50 -67.62
C ARG A 7 -21.77 -4.75 -66.49
N LEU A 8 -21.10 -3.80 -65.81
CA LEU A 8 -21.60 -2.53 -65.23
C LEU A 8 -22.27 -2.49 -63.82
N ILE A 9 -21.58 -1.74 -62.94
CA ILE A 9 -21.87 -1.17 -61.59
C ILE A 9 -22.69 0.16 -61.82
N PRO A 10 -23.49 0.84 -60.92
CA PRO A 10 -23.23 1.08 -59.48
C PRO A 10 -24.42 1.36 -58.50
N PHE A 11 -24.06 1.51 -57.21
CA PHE A 11 -24.63 2.40 -56.16
C PHE A 11 -26.15 2.47 -55.90
N LEU A 12 -26.59 2.08 -54.70
CA LEU A 12 -27.26 3.00 -53.76
C LEU A 12 -27.30 2.46 -52.33
N ALA A 13 -27.01 3.34 -51.38
CA ALA A 13 -26.86 3.12 -49.95
C ALA A 13 -28.20 2.88 -49.22
N LEU A 14 -28.14 2.12 -48.12
CA LEU A 14 -29.04 2.31 -46.99
C LEU A 14 -28.30 2.00 -45.66
N LEU A 15 -28.06 3.06 -44.89
CA LEU A 15 -27.69 3.01 -43.47
C LEU A 15 -28.88 2.52 -42.62
N ALA A 16 -28.63 1.72 -41.57
CA ALA A 16 -28.99 2.01 -40.16
C ALA A 16 -29.01 0.77 -39.23
N GLY A 17 -28.45 0.91 -38.02
CA GLY A 17 -28.66 0.04 -36.83
C GLY A 17 -27.39 -0.70 -36.37
N VAL A 18 -26.48 -0.14 -35.56
CA VAL A 18 -26.52 0.02 -34.08
C VAL A 18 -26.90 -1.30 -33.38
N PHE A 19 -26.01 -2.04 -32.70
CA PHE A 19 -25.35 -1.71 -31.43
C PHE A 19 -23.98 -2.42 -31.32
N LEU A 20 -22.90 -1.65 -31.08
CA LEU A 20 -21.67 -2.22 -30.51
C LEU A 20 -21.91 -2.44 -29.01
N ALA A 21 -22.04 -3.69 -28.59
CA ALA A 21 -21.85 -4.07 -27.19
C ALA A 21 -20.36 -4.26 -26.93
N SER A 22 -19.64 -3.16 -26.68
CA SER A 22 -18.32 -3.23 -26.05
C SER A 22 -18.51 -3.69 -24.62
N ALA A 23 -18.27 -4.98 -24.37
CA ALA A 23 -18.07 -5.51 -23.03
C ALA A 23 -16.83 -4.85 -22.43
N GLN A 24 -17.04 -3.73 -21.74
CA GLN A 24 -16.03 -3.16 -20.86
C GLN A 24 -15.85 -4.16 -19.73
N GLY A 25 -14.83 -5.00 -19.84
CA GLY A 25 -14.36 -5.81 -18.73
C GLY A 25 -14.07 -4.88 -17.57
N ALA A 26 -14.88 -4.96 -16.52
CA ALA A 26 -14.60 -4.31 -15.27
C ALA A 26 -13.23 -4.81 -14.81
N VAL A 27 -12.22 -3.93 -14.85
CA VAL A 27 -11.00 -4.14 -14.11
C VAL A 27 -11.40 -4.09 -12.64
N ALA A 28 -11.61 -5.27 -12.04
CA ALA A 28 -11.72 -5.38 -10.60
C ALA A 28 -10.50 -4.68 -10.00
N PRO A 29 -10.65 -3.81 -8.99
CA PRO A 29 -9.50 -3.27 -8.29
C PRO A 29 -8.70 -4.48 -7.80
N THR A 30 -7.50 -4.65 -8.32
CA THR A 30 -6.60 -5.70 -7.85
C THR A 30 -6.47 -5.49 -6.35
N ASP A 31 -6.84 -6.51 -5.59
CA ASP A 31 -6.85 -6.57 -4.13
C ASP A 31 -5.41 -6.52 -3.58
N ALA A 32 -4.70 -5.44 -3.89
CA ALA A 32 -3.32 -5.17 -3.52
C ALA A 32 -3.23 -4.31 -2.25
N GLY A 33 -4.32 -4.24 -1.47
CA GLY A 33 -4.27 -3.75 -0.10
C GLY A 33 -3.58 -4.77 0.79
N LEU A 34 -2.88 -4.29 1.82
CA LEU A 34 -2.11 -5.08 2.80
C LEU A 34 -0.70 -5.50 2.35
N GLY A 35 0.04 -4.63 1.65
CA GLY A 35 1.45 -4.92 1.35
C GLY A 35 1.68 -6.07 0.37
N LYS A 36 0.72 -6.31 -0.54
CA LYS A 36 0.86 -7.27 -1.63
C LYS A 36 1.49 -6.60 -2.86
N GLY A 37 2.13 -7.40 -3.70
CA GLY A 37 2.73 -6.94 -4.96
C GLY A 37 4.21 -6.58 -4.85
N PRO A 38 4.78 -5.97 -5.90
CA PRO A 38 6.20 -5.64 -5.96
C PRO A 38 6.60 -4.56 -4.95
N ILE A 39 7.83 -4.67 -4.44
CA ILE A 39 8.47 -3.63 -3.63
C ILE A 39 9.20 -2.69 -4.58
N HIS A 40 8.84 -1.41 -4.53
CA HIS A 40 9.54 -0.34 -5.25
C HIS A 40 10.32 0.52 -4.25
N ILE A 41 11.57 0.87 -4.57
CA ILE A 41 12.41 1.72 -3.73
C ILE A 41 13.02 2.82 -4.60
N SER A 42 12.93 4.07 -4.13
CA SER A 42 13.60 5.23 -4.70
C SER A 42 14.48 5.89 -3.63
N ALA A 43 15.67 6.34 -4.01
CA ALA A 43 16.63 7.00 -3.13
C ALA A 43 17.68 7.77 -3.95
N ASP A 44 18.49 8.59 -3.27
CA ASP A 44 19.62 9.29 -3.91
C ASP A 44 20.79 8.34 -4.25
N SER A 45 20.99 7.27 -3.49
CA SER A 45 22.09 6.32 -3.70
C SER A 45 21.77 4.89 -3.28
N LEU A 46 22.47 3.92 -3.88
CA LEU A 46 22.38 2.48 -3.59
C LEU A 46 23.80 1.88 -3.49
N ALA A 47 24.06 1.19 -2.39
CA ALA A 47 25.21 0.30 -2.23
C ALA A 47 24.72 -1.14 -2.02
N ALA A 48 25.13 -2.08 -2.89
CA ALA A 48 24.70 -3.47 -2.82
C ALA A 48 25.88 -4.43 -2.59
N GLN A 49 25.67 -5.42 -1.72
CA GLN A 49 26.62 -6.49 -1.42
C GLN A 49 25.94 -7.83 -1.66
N ASN A 50 26.59 -8.72 -2.42
CA ASN A 50 25.98 -9.93 -2.93
C ASN A 50 26.40 -11.23 -2.21
N LYS A 51 27.14 -11.18 -1.09
CA LYS A 51 27.61 -12.39 -0.38
C LYS A 51 27.86 -12.13 1.13
N PRO A 52 27.52 -13.06 2.05
CA PRO A 52 26.66 -14.25 1.88
C PRO A 52 25.15 -13.94 1.91
N GLN A 53 24.73 -12.82 2.52
CA GLN A 53 23.38 -12.25 2.34
C GLN A 53 23.39 -11.25 1.17
N GLN A 54 22.27 -11.17 0.43
CA GLN A 54 22.06 -10.10 -0.55
C GLN A 54 21.58 -8.87 0.21
N GLN A 55 22.49 -7.95 0.50
CA GLN A 55 22.17 -6.72 1.20
C GLN A 55 22.21 -5.53 0.24
N ALA A 56 21.18 -4.68 0.30
CA ALA A 56 21.11 -3.43 -0.45
C ALA A 56 20.83 -2.28 0.52
N VAL A 57 21.68 -1.26 0.50
CA VAL A 57 21.58 -0.08 1.34
C VAL A 57 21.25 1.13 0.47
N TYR A 58 20.06 1.69 0.66
CA TYR A 58 19.57 2.90 0.03
C TYR A 58 19.72 4.07 0.99
N THR A 59 20.22 5.21 0.50
CA THR A 59 20.43 6.41 1.34
C THR A 59 20.01 7.68 0.60
N GLY A 60 19.40 8.61 1.34
CA GLY A 60 18.95 9.93 0.86
C GLY A 60 17.54 9.89 0.29
N LYS A 61 16.63 10.67 0.91
CA LYS A 61 15.18 10.78 0.56
C LYS A 61 14.56 9.44 0.16
N VAL A 62 14.76 8.41 0.98
CA VAL A 62 14.33 7.06 0.64
C VAL A 62 12.81 6.99 0.69
N VAL A 63 12.21 6.41 -0.35
CA VAL A 63 10.79 6.05 -0.41
C VAL A 63 10.67 4.59 -0.82
N MET A 64 10.08 3.77 0.04
CA MET A 64 9.70 2.39 -0.27
C MET A 64 8.19 2.28 -0.39
N THR A 65 7.70 1.56 -1.40
CA THR A 65 6.28 1.25 -1.54
C THR A 65 6.05 -0.22 -1.82
N GLN A 66 4.95 -0.76 -1.30
CA GLN A 66 4.46 -2.10 -1.64
C GLN A 66 2.94 -2.14 -1.47
N GLY A 67 2.22 -2.36 -2.57
CA GLY A 67 0.76 -2.23 -2.55
C GLY A 67 0.36 -0.82 -2.09
N ASP A 68 -0.33 -0.73 -0.96
CA ASP A 68 -0.75 0.52 -0.32
C ASP A 68 0.16 1.00 0.83
N ILE A 69 1.24 0.25 1.14
CA ILE A 69 2.24 0.63 2.13
C ILE A 69 3.21 1.63 1.52
N VAL A 70 3.45 2.75 2.21
CA VAL A 70 4.45 3.75 1.87
C VAL A 70 5.33 4.02 3.08
N ILE A 71 6.66 3.98 2.91
CA ILE A 71 7.65 4.25 3.96
C ILE A 71 8.62 5.32 3.46
N HIS A 72 8.82 6.37 4.25
CA HIS A 72 9.86 7.37 4.00
C HIS A 72 10.94 7.33 5.08
N ALA A 73 12.20 7.42 4.67
CA ALA A 73 13.34 7.37 5.58
C ALA A 73 14.59 8.08 5.03
N GLU A 74 15.60 8.27 5.87
CA GLU A 74 16.92 8.75 5.45
C GLU A 74 17.76 7.60 4.89
N LYS A 75 17.62 6.40 5.47
CA LYS A 75 18.33 5.18 5.09
C LYS A 75 17.40 3.98 5.12
N LEU A 76 17.54 3.07 4.17
CA LEU A 76 16.86 1.77 4.13
C LEU A 76 17.86 0.67 3.82
N THR A 77 17.93 -0.34 4.67
CA THR A 77 18.68 -1.57 4.42
C THR A 77 17.69 -2.69 4.08
N ILE A 78 17.87 -3.31 2.93
CA ILE A 78 17.15 -4.50 2.50
C ILE A 78 18.08 -5.69 2.67
N ASP A 79 17.62 -6.68 3.43
CA ASP A 79 18.22 -8.01 3.50
C ASP A 79 17.32 -8.98 2.72
N ALA A 80 17.89 -9.54 1.65
CA ALA A 80 17.20 -10.46 0.75
C ALA A 80 17.88 -11.83 0.73
N ARG A 81 17.05 -12.85 0.51
CA ARG A 81 17.49 -14.23 0.33
C ARG A 81 16.73 -14.83 -0.84
N GLN A 82 17.47 -15.45 -1.77
CA GLN A 82 16.89 -16.07 -2.97
C GLN A 82 15.96 -15.12 -3.75
N GLY A 83 16.32 -13.84 -3.85
CA GLY A 83 15.52 -12.83 -4.54
C GLY A 83 14.25 -12.39 -3.82
N LYS A 84 14.01 -12.83 -2.57
CA LYS A 84 12.90 -12.38 -1.73
C LYS A 84 13.43 -11.47 -0.63
N VAL A 85 12.74 -10.36 -0.37
CA VAL A 85 13.02 -9.49 0.78
C VAL A 85 12.60 -10.21 2.05
N GLU A 86 13.55 -10.49 2.94
CA GLU A 86 13.27 -11.04 4.27
C GLU A 86 13.00 -9.92 5.27
N VAL A 87 13.83 -8.87 5.25
CA VAL A 87 13.75 -7.74 6.16
C VAL A 87 14.07 -6.43 5.43
N ALA A 88 13.28 -5.40 5.71
CA ALA A 88 13.54 -4.02 5.31
C ALA A 88 13.65 -3.15 6.57
N THR A 89 14.85 -2.63 6.84
CA THR A 89 15.15 -1.79 8.02
C THR A 89 15.35 -0.35 7.59
N ALA A 90 14.40 0.51 7.94
CA ALA A 90 14.44 1.94 7.67
C ALA A 90 14.83 2.72 8.93
N VAL A 91 15.66 3.75 8.77
CA VAL A 91 16.12 4.64 9.85
C VAL A 91 16.03 6.09 9.40
N GLY A 92 15.64 6.97 10.31
CA GLY A 92 15.54 8.41 10.07
C GLY A 92 15.08 9.17 11.32
N SER A 93 14.99 10.49 11.19
CA SER A 93 14.56 11.38 12.29
C SER A 93 13.39 12.29 11.86
N PRO A 94 12.18 11.75 11.59
CA PRO A 94 11.75 10.37 11.79
C PRO A 94 11.65 9.55 10.48
N VAL A 95 11.49 8.24 10.62
CA VAL A 95 10.87 7.37 9.61
C VAL A 95 9.36 7.57 9.66
N THR A 96 8.69 7.63 8.51
CA THR A 96 7.22 7.67 8.43
C THR A 96 6.68 6.46 7.67
N PHE A 97 5.47 6.06 8.05
CA PHE A 97 4.73 4.94 7.46
C PHE A 97 3.30 5.39 7.16
N THR A 98 2.75 4.96 6.03
CA THR A 98 1.33 5.14 5.67
C THR A 98 0.79 3.87 5.03
N MET A 99 -0.48 3.59 5.30
CA MET A 99 -1.25 2.49 4.73
C MET A 99 -2.70 2.93 4.53
N SER A 100 -3.06 3.20 3.27
CA SER A 100 -4.34 3.84 2.94
C SER A 100 -5.55 2.93 3.15
N SER A 101 -5.42 1.61 2.91
CA SER A 101 -6.53 0.66 3.09
C SER A 101 -6.98 0.55 4.55
N ALA A 102 -6.05 0.73 5.49
CA ALA A 102 -6.32 0.68 6.92
C ALA A 102 -6.52 2.07 7.56
N GLN A 103 -6.44 3.16 6.77
CA GLN A 103 -6.43 4.53 7.27
C GLN A 103 -5.37 4.75 8.36
N ARG A 104 -4.21 4.12 8.19
CA ARG A 104 -3.11 4.15 9.17
C ARG A 104 -1.97 4.99 8.68
N HIS A 105 -1.39 5.75 9.59
CA HIS A 105 -0.09 6.38 9.40
C HIS A 105 0.64 6.42 10.74
N GLY A 106 1.96 6.51 10.70
CA GLY A 106 2.76 6.54 11.93
C GLY A 106 4.18 6.99 11.66
N TYR A 107 4.91 7.22 12.74
CA TYR A 107 6.32 7.54 12.68
C TYR A 107 7.09 6.90 13.84
N GLY A 108 8.40 6.88 13.69
CA GLY A 108 9.36 6.47 14.71
C GLY A 108 10.79 6.75 14.26
N ASN A 109 11.78 6.38 15.06
CA ASN A 109 13.19 6.50 14.68
C ASN A 109 13.65 5.37 13.74
N THR A 110 13.08 4.18 13.94
CA THR A 110 13.38 2.98 13.15
C THR A 110 12.08 2.29 12.76
N LEU A 111 12.02 1.79 11.54
CA LEU A 111 10.96 0.88 11.08
C LEU A 111 11.59 -0.41 10.56
N VAL A 112 11.14 -1.55 11.06
CA VAL A 112 11.49 -2.87 10.52
C VAL A 112 10.26 -3.50 9.90
N TYR A 113 10.32 -3.79 8.60
CA TYR A 113 9.26 -4.47 7.86
C TYR A 113 9.72 -5.87 7.45
N ARG A 114 8.91 -6.88 7.76
CA ARG A 114 9.09 -8.28 7.37
C ARG A 114 7.92 -8.72 6.50
N PRO A 115 8.06 -8.67 5.17
CA PRO A 115 6.97 -9.04 4.26
C PRO A 115 6.51 -10.49 4.46
N GLY A 116 7.45 -11.40 4.73
CA GLY A 116 7.16 -12.84 4.87
C GLY A 116 6.30 -13.21 6.08
N SER A 117 6.36 -12.43 7.17
CA SER A 117 5.55 -12.61 8.38
C SER A 117 4.46 -11.55 8.52
N GLY A 118 4.32 -10.65 7.55
CA GLY A 118 3.39 -9.53 7.62
C GLY A 118 3.61 -8.62 8.83
N GLU A 119 4.85 -8.32 9.25
CA GLU A 119 5.10 -7.49 10.43
C GLU A 119 5.72 -6.14 10.08
N ILE A 120 5.16 -5.05 10.63
CA ILE A 120 5.74 -3.71 10.64
C ILE A 120 6.02 -3.32 12.09
N VAL A 121 7.27 -3.01 12.41
CA VAL A 121 7.69 -2.62 13.76
C VAL A 121 8.27 -1.22 13.72
N LEU A 122 7.59 -0.27 14.36
CA LEU A 122 8.09 1.07 14.63
C LEU A 122 8.73 1.12 16.02
N THR A 123 9.93 1.69 16.13
CA THR A 123 10.66 1.78 17.40
C THR A 123 11.28 3.15 17.58
N GLY A 124 11.31 3.62 18.83
CA GLY A 124 11.81 4.94 19.21
C GLY A 124 10.81 6.04 18.83
N ASN A 125 10.28 6.73 19.85
CA ASN A 125 9.22 7.74 19.69
C ASN A 125 8.08 7.26 18.77
N ALA A 126 7.67 5.99 18.93
CA ALA A 126 6.75 5.35 18.01
C ALA A 126 5.33 5.88 18.24
N HIS A 127 4.71 6.40 17.19
CA HIS A 127 3.34 6.91 17.21
C HIS A 127 2.59 6.39 15.99
N LEU A 128 1.35 5.95 16.20
CA LEU A 128 0.49 5.41 15.16
C LEU A 128 -0.91 6.03 15.28
N TRP A 129 -1.46 6.44 14.16
CA TRP A 129 -2.85 6.87 14.00
C TRP A 129 -3.65 5.86 13.20
N GLN A 130 -4.92 5.70 13.54
CA GLN A 130 -5.92 4.99 12.76
C GLN A 130 -7.19 5.85 12.68
N GLY A 131 -7.38 6.52 11.54
CA GLY A 131 -8.38 7.57 11.41
C GLY A 131 -8.14 8.66 12.47
N PRO A 132 -9.12 8.99 13.34
CA PRO A 132 -8.94 9.99 14.39
C PRO A 132 -8.18 9.46 15.61
N ASN A 133 -8.12 8.14 15.81
CA ASN A 133 -7.56 7.54 17.02
C ASN A 133 -6.03 7.48 16.93
N GLU A 134 -5.36 7.58 18.07
CA GLU A 134 -3.91 7.51 18.14
C GLU A 134 -3.39 6.66 19.30
N VAL A 135 -2.20 6.10 19.11
CA VAL A 135 -1.47 5.35 20.13
C VAL A 135 0.03 5.62 20.01
N SER A 136 0.71 5.75 21.15
CA SER A 136 2.15 5.97 21.21
C SER A 136 2.84 5.17 22.31
N GLY A 137 4.12 4.88 22.09
CA GLY A 137 4.95 4.10 23.00
C GLY A 137 6.41 4.03 22.54
N GLN A 138 7.17 3.13 23.15
CA GLN A 138 8.55 2.87 22.72
C GLN A 138 8.60 2.02 21.45
N GLN A 139 7.66 1.08 21.32
CA GLN A 139 7.56 0.20 20.17
C GLN A 139 6.10 -0.03 19.81
N VAL A 140 5.79 0.04 18.52
CA VAL A 140 4.50 -0.31 17.92
C VAL A 140 4.73 -1.42 16.92
N ILE A 141 4.10 -2.57 17.11
CA ILE A 141 4.09 -3.68 16.16
C ILE A 141 2.71 -3.72 15.49
N TYR A 142 2.69 -3.80 14.18
CA TYR A 142 1.50 -4.02 13.38
C TYR A 142 1.63 -5.31 12.58
N HIS A 143 0.66 -6.21 12.76
CA HIS A 143 0.55 -7.47 12.03
C HIS A 143 -0.46 -7.29 10.89
N LEU A 144 0.00 -7.50 9.66
CA LEU A 144 -0.78 -7.33 8.43
C LEU A 144 -1.86 -8.41 8.28
N ASP A 145 -1.55 -9.65 8.71
CA ASP A 145 -2.37 -10.83 8.47
C ASP A 145 -3.69 -10.81 9.25
N ASP A 146 -3.63 -10.46 10.55
CA ASP A 146 -4.79 -10.37 11.45
C ASP A 146 -5.16 -8.92 11.81
N GLN A 147 -4.48 -7.95 11.20
CA GLN A 147 -4.66 -6.51 11.41
C GLN A 147 -4.52 -6.07 12.88
N ARG A 148 -3.75 -6.82 13.69
CA ARG A 148 -3.51 -6.55 15.11
C ARG A 148 -2.40 -5.52 15.33
N THR A 149 -2.59 -4.63 16.29
CA THR A 149 -1.56 -3.71 16.79
C THR A 149 -1.17 -4.09 18.22
N SER A 150 0.13 -4.06 18.52
CA SER A 150 0.67 -4.26 19.87
C SER A 150 1.66 -3.15 20.20
N VAL A 151 1.54 -2.55 21.38
CA VAL A 151 2.35 -1.39 21.77
C VAL A 151 2.98 -1.64 23.13
N SER A 152 4.28 -1.35 23.25
CA SER A 152 5.02 -1.47 24.51
C SER A 152 5.71 -0.15 24.86
N ALA A 153 5.82 0.09 26.16
CA ALA A 153 6.57 1.22 26.69
C ALA A 153 8.03 0.83 26.98
N ALA A 154 8.90 1.82 27.05
CA ALA A 154 10.23 1.64 27.63
C ALA A 154 10.11 1.31 29.13
N PRO A 155 11.12 0.69 29.76
CA PRO A 155 11.15 0.51 31.21
C PRO A 155 10.87 1.83 31.94
N GLY A 156 9.87 1.83 32.84
CA GLY A 156 9.43 3.04 33.56
C GLY A 156 8.56 4.01 32.75
N GLY A 157 8.33 3.74 31.47
CA GLY A 157 7.43 4.51 30.60
C GLY A 157 5.98 4.04 30.64
N ARG A 158 5.13 4.66 29.81
CA ARG A 158 3.72 4.29 29.63
C ARG A 158 3.35 4.30 28.15
N VAL A 159 2.42 3.42 27.78
CA VAL A 159 1.69 3.52 26.51
C VAL A 159 0.61 4.59 26.68
N GLN A 160 0.42 5.42 25.67
CA GLN A 160 -0.62 6.46 25.65
C GLN A 160 -1.52 6.22 24.45
N SER A 161 -2.83 6.40 24.62
CA SER A 161 -3.80 6.25 23.54
C SER A 161 -4.90 7.29 23.67
N VAL A 162 -5.38 7.83 22.55
CA VAL A 162 -6.56 8.69 22.49
C VAL A 162 -7.55 8.10 21.51
N PHE A 163 -8.78 7.87 22.01
CA PHE A 163 -9.89 7.40 21.21
C PHE A 163 -10.95 8.49 21.12
N TYR A 164 -11.36 8.80 19.89
CA TYR A 164 -12.43 9.75 19.66
C TYR A 164 -13.74 8.98 19.48
N PRO A 165 -14.81 9.34 20.21
CA PRO A 165 -16.12 8.75 19.98
C PRO A 165 -16.57 9.10 18.57
N GLY A 166 -16.96 8.09 17.80
CA GLY A 166 -17.53 8.33 16.47
C GLY A 166 -18.80 9.16 16.61
N THR A 167 -18.93 10.22 15.81
CA THR A 167 -20.28 10.70 15.47
C THR A 167 -20.90 9.58 14.64
N VAL A 168 -21.70 8.74 15.28
CA VAL A 168 -22.65 7.92 14.55
C VAL A 168 -23.47 8.92 13.75
N LYS A 169 -23.27 8.96 12.43
CA LYS A 169 -24.16 9.68 11.53
C LYS A 169 -25.51 9.01 11.66
N THR A 170 -26.31 9.47 12.62
CA THR A 170 -27.71 9.08 12.75
C THR A 170 -28.33 9.54 11.44
N ALA A 171 -28.58 8.58 10.54
CA ALA A 171 -29.38 8.83 9.37
C ALA A 171 -30.78 9.19 9.89
N SER A 172 -31.02 10.48 10.08
CA SER A 172 -32.36 11.04 10.21
C SER A 172 -33.08 10.75 8.90
N SER A 173 -33.85 9.65 8.90
CA SER A 173 -34.83 9.41 7.85
C SER A 173 -35.88 10.53 7.91
N PRO A 174 -36.07 11.33 6.85
CA PRO A 174 -37.12 12.33 6.83
C PRO A 174 -38.46 11.65 6.57
N GLY A 175 -39.41 11.88 7.48
CA GLY A 175 -40.84 11.98 7.16
C GLY A 175 -41.54 10.76 6.60
N GLY A 176 -42.20 10.01 7.49
CA GLY A 176 -43.36 9.21 7.13
C GLY A 176 -44.48 9.48 8.12
N LYS A 177 -45.36 10.43 7.80
CA LYS A 177 -46.67 10.55 8.47
C LYS A 177 -47.75 10.23 7.42
N PRO A 178 -48.78 9.42 7.76
CA PRO A 178 -49.89 9.14 6.86
C PRO A 178 -50.72 10.39 6.54
#